data_AF-V5X9K6-F1
#
_entry.id   AF-V5X9K6-F1
#
_cell.length_a   1.000
_cell.length_b   1.000
_cell.length_c   1.000
_cell.angle_alpha   90.00
_cell.angle_beta   90.00
_cell.angle_gamma   90.00
#
_symmetry.space_group_name_H-M   'P 1'
#
loop_
_entity.id
_entity.type
_entity.pdbx_description
1 polymer ?
#
loop_
_entity_poly.entity_id
_entity_poly.type
_entity_poly.pdbx_seq_one_letter_code
_entity_poly.pdbx_strand_id
1 'polypeptide(L)'
;MSAKTPTPAGPSGRTSVLLIDDGAYSTSVIRQGASIPWTDTTLTAGHFGQVTALLNPDALWIDIDSVLTAHTDSRPDLVAAMGAKTRVGYPLRTLLTDSDVLESAREVLATAAKTTRRQLLLHLPSPARWLAGAHAIAGNPLGEIDPDRADNASMYVAEWLGQLGSLPVSLVLLDSRGSALPEALADYTAVTNVTAHFGWPTAMWGEHEISTPPGDPSIGMIERTFWTDHDADVPVAGTDMVVTSIPATASPERVLEQLAKLR
;
A
#
# COMPACT_ATOMS: atom_id res chain seq x y z
N MET A 1 -16.81 -29.74 -5.93
CA MET A 1 -15.44 -29.81 -5.37
C MET A 1 -14.64 -28.70 -6.03
N SER A 2 -14.52 -27.53 -5.41
CA SER A 2 -13.65 -26.47 -5.95
C SER A 2 -12.20 -26.89 -5.74
N ALA A 3 -11.43 -26.92 -6.83
CA ALA A 3 -9.99 -27.07 -6.75
C ALA A 3 -9.44 -25.90 -5.91
N LYS A 4 -8.74 -26.23 -4.83
CA LYS A 4 -8.08 -25.24 -3.98
C LYS A 4 -6.97 -24.59 -4.80
N THR A 5 -7.06 -23.29 -5.06
CA THR A 5 -5.98 -22.52 -5.69
C THR A 5 -4.69 -22.77 -4.89
N PRO A 6 -3.56 -23.11 -5.53
CA PRO A 6 -2.32 -23.34 -4.80
C PRO A 6 -1.95 -22.08 -4.01
N THR A 7 -1.66 -22.26 -2.71
CA THR A 7 -1.17 -21.20 -1.85
C THR A 7 0.08 -20.57 -2.48
N PRO A 8 0.13 -19.24 -2.66
CA PRO A 8 1.28 -18.59 -3.27
C PRO A 8 2.52 -18.83 -2.40
N ALA A 9 3.51 -19.55 -2.93
CA ALA A 9 4.80 -19.69 -2.24
C ALA A 9 5.57 -18.38 -2.39
N GLY A 10 5.72 -17.64 -1.28
CA GLY A 10 6.52 -16.42 -1.22
C GLY A 10 8.03 -16.70 -1.23
N PRO A 11 8.88 -15.73 -1.63
CA PRO A 11 10.32 -15.90 -1.70
C PRO A 11 11.00 -16.15 -0.34
N SER A 12 10.30 -15.97 0.77
CA SER A 12 10.82 -16.25 2.11
C SER A 12 10.81 -17.73 2.50
N GLY A 13 10.05 -18.56 1.79
CA GLY A 13 9.88 -19.98 2.10
C GLY A 13 8.87 -20.28 3.23
N ARG A 14 8.14 -19.26 3.70
CA ARG A 14 7.05 -19.42 4.69
C ARG A 14 5.83 -20.12 4.08
N THR A 15 5.03 -20.74 4.96
CA THR A 15 3.78 -21.41 4.56
C THR A 15 2.73 -20.44 4.03
N SER A 16 2.67 -19.22 4.58
CA SER A 16 1.82 -18.12 4.12
C SER A 16 2.69 -16.94 3.69
N VAL A 17 2.25 -16.20 2.68
CA VAL A 17 2.93 -14.97 2.23
C VAL A 17 2.84 -13.91 3.34
N LEU A 18 3.99 -13.45 3.83
CA LEU A 18 4.08 -12.42 4.86
C LEU A 18 4.26 -11.04 4.23
N LEU A 19 3.24 -10.20 4.43
CA LEU A 19 3.15 -8.82 3.99
C LEU A 19 3.30 -7.90 5.20
N ILE A 20 4.33 -7.06 5.21
CA ILE A 20 4.69 -6.25 6.37
C ILE A 20 4.62 -4.79 6.01
N ASP A 21 3.67 -4.06 6.59
CA ASP A 21 3.75 -2.61 6.72
C ASP A 21 4.82 -2.27 7.75
N ASP A 22 6.02 -1.98 7.25
CA ASP A 22 7.19 -1.67 8.07
C ASP A 22 7.43 -0.17 8.24
N GLY A 23 6.67 0.71 7.58
CA GLY A 23 7.05 2.11 7.40
C GLY A 23 7.39 2.86 8.70
N ALA A 24 6.58 2.68 9.74
CA ALA A 24 6.82 3.27 11.06
C ALA A 24 8.08 2.68 11.74
N TYR A 25 8.24 1.36 11.64
CA TYR A 25 9.36 0.63 12.24
C TYR A 25 10.68 0.91 11.53
N SER A 26 10.71 0.83 10.20
CA SER A 26 11.92 1.08 9.40
C SER A 26 12.31 2.56 9.44
N THR A 27 11.36 3.49 9.55
CA THR A 27 11.67 4.90 9.85
C THR A 27 12.41 5.03 11.19
N SER A 28 11.93 4.36 12.24
CA SER A 28 12.55 4.38 13.57
C SER A 28 13.93 3.73 13.58
N VAL A 29 14.05 2.49 13.10
CA VAL A 29 15.23 1.64 13.28
C VAL A 29 16.28 1.83 12.17
N ILE A 30 15.84 1.94 10.92
CA ILE A 30 16.73 2.01 9.76
C ILE A 30 17.07 3.46 9.43
N ARG A 31 16.07 4.34 9.44
CA ARG A 31 16.23 5.75 9.08
C ARG A 31 16.52 6.66 10.28
N GLN A 32 16.48 6.14 11.50
CA GLN A 32 16.75 6.90 12.73
C GLN A 32 15.87 8.15 12.85
N GLY A 33 14.60 8.02 12.45
CA GLY A 33 13.60 9.09 12.45
C GLY A 33 13.54 9.94 11.18
N ALA A 34 14.48 9.78 10.24
CA ALA A 34 14.38 10.45 8.94
C ALA A 34 13.31 9.77 8.06
N SER A 35 12.67 10.55 7.19
CA SER A 35 11.68 10.00 6.26
C SER A 35 12.30 8.98 5.28
N ILE A 36 11.43 8.09 4.78
CA ILE A 36 11.75 7.24 3.63
C ILE A 36 11.93 8.16 2.41
N PRO A 37 13.06 8.06 1.69
CA PRO A 37 13.46 9.06 0.70
C PRO A 37 12.80 8.82 -0.67
N TRP A 38 11.47 8.80 -0.72
CA TRP A 38 10.67 8.41 -1.91
C TRP A 38 10.99 9.16 -3.20
N THR A 39 11.58 10.35 -3.11
CA THR A 39 11.99 11.18 -4.25
C THR A 39 13.44 10.94 -4.72
N ASP A 40 14.16 10.01 -4.07
CA ASP A 40 15.51 9.60 -4.45
C ASP A 40 15.54 8.08 -4.69
N THR A 41 15.66 7.69 -5.96
CA THR A 41 15.71 6.29 -6.42
C THR A 41 16.80 5.48 -5.71
N THR A 42 18.00 6.05 -5.55
CA THR A 42 19.15 5.33 -5.01
C THR A 42 18.99 5.10 -3.52
N LEU A 43 18.60 6.14 -2.78
CA LEU A 43 18.39 6.04 -1.35
C LEU A 43 17.18 5.16 -1.02
N THR A 44 16.12 5.18 -1.83
CA THR A 44 14.96 4.29 -1.66
C THR A 44 15.33 2.83 -1.91
N ALA A 45 16.10 2.54 -2.96
CA ALA A 45 16.59 1.19 -3.22
C ALA A 45 17.48 0.67 -2.07
N GLY A 46 18.36 1.52 -1.53
CA GLY A 46 19.17 1.20 -0.36
C GLY A 46 18.34 0.90 0.88
N HIS A 47 17.30 1.71 1.14
CA HIS A 47 16.35 1.49 2.24
C HIS A 47 15.65 0.13 2.13
N PHE A 48 15.04 -0.19 0.99
CA PHE A 48 14.36 -1.47 0.81
C PHE A 48 15.31 -2.69 0.81
N GLY A 49 16.56 -2.49 0.41
CA GLY A 49 17.62 -3.49 0.60
C GLY A 49 17.84 -3.82 2.07
N GLN A 50 17.87 -2.81 2.94
CA GLN A 50 18.02 -2.97 4.39
C GLN A 50 16.76 -3.58 5.03
N VAL A 51 15.57 -3.13 4.65
CA VAL A 51 14.29 -3.73 5.08
C VAL A 51 14.24 -5.21 4.71
N THR A 52 14.59 -5.56 3.48
CA THR A 52 14.59 -6.95 3.01
C THR A 52 15.60 -7.81 3.77
N ALA A 53 16.79 -7.28 4.06
CA ALA A 53 17.80 -7.98 4.83
C ALA A 53 17.37 -8.22 6.30
N LEU A 54 16.63 -7.28 6.89
CA LEU A 54 16.20 -7.34 8.28
C LEU A 54 14.95 -8.20 8.49
N LEU A 55 13.91 -7.98 7.68
CA LEU A 55 12.58 -8.55 7.89
C LEU A 55 12.26 -9.71 6.95
N ASN A 56 12.96 -9.78 5.81
CA ASN A 56 12.73 -10.73 4.72
C ASN A 56 11.23 -10.90 4.38
N PRO A 57 10.51 -9.80 4.01
CA PRO A 57 9.12 -9.89 3.61
C PRO A 57 9.00 -10.59 2.25
N ASP A 58 7.82 -11.12 1.95
CA ASP A 58 7.55 -11.81 0.69
C ASP A 58 7.27 -10.84 -0.47
N ALA A 59 6.82 -9.62 -0.17
CA ALA A 59 6.68 -8.50 -1.09
C ALA A 59 7.13 -7.20 -0.41
N LEU A 60 7.51 -6.19 -1.19
CA LEU A 60 7.77 -4.85 -0.65
C LEU A 60 6.45 -4.12 -0.41
N TRP A 61 6.25 -3.62 0.80
CA TRP A 61 5.14 -2.74 1.10
C TRP A 61 5.43 -1.34 0.59
N ILE A 62 4.64 -0.89 -0.38
CA ILE A 62 4.73 0.44 -0.94
C ILE A 62 3.49 1.21 -0.53
N ASP A 63 3.65 2.13 0.42
CA ASP A 63 2.62 3.12 0.75
C ASP A 63 2.63 4.23 -0.33
N ILE A 64 1.66 4.17 -1.23
CA ILE A 64 1.53 5.12 -2.33
C ILE A 64 1.16 6.52 -1.83
N ASP A 65 0.41 6.63 -0.73
CA ASP A 65 0.07 7.94 -0.17
C ASP A 65 1.33 8.66 0.32
N SER A 66 2.22 7.93 0.99
CA SER A 66 3.54 8.43 1.39
C SER A 66 4.44 8.80 0.20
N VAL A 67 4.42 8.01 -0.87
CA VAL A 67 5.18 8.30 -2.11
C VAL A 67 4.71 9.64 -2.70
N LEU A 68 3.40 9.81 -2.88
CA LEU A 68 2.85 11.02 -3.49
C LEU A 68 2.98 12.24 -2.57
N THR A 69 2.84 12.05 -1.25
CA THR A 69 3.01 13.12 -0.25
C THR A 69 4.44 13.69 -0.29
N ALA A 70 5.47 12.84 -0.41
CA ALA A 70 6.84 13.31 -0.54
C ALA A 70 7.07 14.20 -1.78
N HIS A 71 6.34 13.93 -2.87
CA HIS A 71 6.36 14.78 -4.05
C HIS A 71 5.63 16.10 -3.82
N THR A 72 4.45 16.11 -3.18
CA THR A 72 3.71 17.36 -2.92
C THR A 72 4.41 18.25 -1.90
N ASP A 73 5.09 17.67 -0.90
CA ASP A 73 5.87 18.41 0.10
C ASP A 73 7.05 19.18 -0.53
N SER A 74 7.61 18.65 -1.61
CA SER A 74 8.74 19.25 -2.32
C SER A 74 8.34 20.09 -3.54
N ARG A 75 7.04 20.13 -3.90
CA ARG A 75 6.51 20.80 -5.09
C ARG A 75 5.31 21.72 -4.81
N PRO A 76 5.54 22.96 -4.32
CA PRO A 76 4.48 23.94 -4.13
C PRO A 76 3.73 24.30 -5.42
N ASP A 77 4.38 24.19 -6.58
CA ASP A 77 3.78 24.36 -7.91
C ASP A 77 2.68 23.32 -8.18
N LEU A 78 2.91 22.06 -7.82
CA LEU A 78 1.95 20.99 -7.96
C LEU A 78 0.75 21.21 -7.04
N VAL A 79 1.00 21.56 -5.79
CA VAL A 79 -0.06 21.87 -4.81
C VAL A 79 -0.92 23.02 -5.31
N ALA A 80 -0.31 24.09 -5.85
CA ALA A 80 -1.05 25.19 -6.46
C ALA A 80 -1.85 24.74 -7.69
N ALA A 81 -1.31 23.86 -8.53
CA ALA A 81 -2.00 23.31 -9.69
C ALA A 81 -3.21 22.45 -9.28
N MET A 82 -3.08 21.64 -8.22
CA MET A 82 -4.18 20.85 -7.64
C MET A 82 -5.33 21.75 -7.17
N GLY A 83 -5.02 22.90 -6.58
CA GLY A 83 -5.99 23.90 -6.11
C GLY A 83 -6.58 24.81 -7.20
N ALA A 84 -6.12 24.71 -8.45
CA ALA A 84 -6.48 25.68 -9.49
C ALA A 84 -7.93 25.61 -9.99
N LYS A 85 -8.67 24.53 -9.69
CA LYS A 85 -10.10 24.40 -10.05
C LYS A 85 -10.90 23.82 -8.89
N THR A 86 -12.18 24.19 -8.84
CA THR A 86 -13.10 23.82 -7.76
C THR A 86 -13.84 22.49 -7.98
N ARG A 87 -13.76 21.90 -9.17
CA ARG A 87 -14.43 20.62 -9.46
C ARG A 87 -13.83 19.52 -8.56
N VAL A 88 -14.69 18.74 -7.91
CA VAL A 88 -14.33 17.77 -6.86
C VAL A 88 -13.22 16.81 -7.29
N GLY A 89 -13.31 16.20 -8.46
CA GLY A 89 -12.26 15.27 -8.90
C GLY A 89 -10.91 15.90 -9.26
N TYR A 90 -10.78 17.23 -9.27
CA TYR A 90 -9.62 17.90 -9.86
C TYR A 90 -8.32 17.76 -9.10
N PRO A 91 -8.26 17.97 -7.76
CA PRO A 91 -7.00 17.86 -7.04
C PRO A 91 -6.39 16.47 -7.21
N LEU A 92 -7.20 15.42 -7.02
CA LEU A 92 -6.77 14.03 -7.17
C LEU A 92 -6.32 13.73 -8.59
N ARG A 93 -7.12 14.08 -9.60
CA ARG A 93 -6.72 13.88 -11.00
C ARG A 93 -5.43 14.62 -11.34
N THR A 94 -5.27 15.85 -10.86
CA THR A 94 -4.06 16.65 -11.15
C THR A 94 -2.82 15.97 -10.57
N LEU A 95 -2.90 15.50 -9.33
CA LEU A 95 -1.82 14.74 -8.70
C LEU A 95 -1.51 13.44 -9.46
N LEU A 96 -2.52 12.63 -9.76
CA LEU A 96 -2.34 11.32 -10.39
C LEU A 96 -1.93 11.39 -11.87
N THR A 97 -2.14 12.52 -12.54
CA THR A 97 -1.77 12.72 -13.95
C THR A 97 -0.51 13.57 -14.14
N ASP A 98 0.13 14.01 -13.05
CA ASP A 98 1.41 14.72 -13.13
C ASP A 98 2.51 13.77 -13.64
N SER A 99 3.09 14.12 -14.79
CA SER A 99 4.06 13.27 -15.49
C SER A 99 5.34 13.07 -14.71
N ASP A 100 5.80 14.09 -13.99
CA ASP A 100 7.07 14.06 -13.28
C ASP A 100 6.95 13.19 -12.02
N VAL A 101 5.82 13.30 -11.31
CA VAL A 101 5.49 12.41 -10.19
C VAL A 101 5.34 10.97 -10.68
N LEU A 102 4.61 10.74 -11.77
CA LEU A 102 4.39 9.41 -12.30
C LEU A 102 5.69 8.73 -12.74
N GLU A 103 6.56 9.45 -13.46
CA GLU A 103 7.82 8.88 -13.93
C GLU A 103 8.78 8.59 -12.77
N SER A 104 8.88 9.51 -11.81
CA SER A 104 9.66 9.31 -10.59
C SER A 104 9.17 8.10 -9.79
N ALA A 105 7.85 7.99 -9.57
CA ALA A 105 7.28 6.85 -8.87
C ALA A 105 7.58 5.53 -9.61
N ARG A 106 7.38 5.49 -10.93
CA ARG A 106 7.69 4.28 -11.73
C ARG A 106 9.16 3.89 -11.63
N GLU A 107 10.08 4.85 -11.71
CA GLU A 107 11.51 4.60 -11.59
C GLU A 107 11.89 4.04 -10.22
N VAL A 108 11.42 4.67 -9.15
CA VAL A 108 11.67 4.28 -7.76
C VAL A 108 11.14 2.87 -7.50
N LEU A 109 9.89 2.59 -7.88
CA LEU A 109 9.24 1.30 -7.65
C LEU A 109 9.88 0.18 -8.49
N ALA A 110 10.18 0.43 -9.76
CA ALA A 110 10.86 -0.53 -10.62
C ALA A 110 12.26 -0.86 -10.08
N THR A 111 12.99 0.17 -9.62
CA THR A 111 14.34 -0.03 -9.07
C THR A 111 14.28 -0.81 -7.76
N ALA A 112 13.40 -0.45 -6.83
CA ALA A 112 13.22 -1.15 -5.56
C ALA A 112 12.87 -2.64 -5.76
N ALA A 113 11.91 -2.95 -6.66
CA ALA A 113 11.55 -4.32 -7.00
C ALA A 113 12.75 -5.10 -7.58
N LYS A 114 13.47 -4.49 -8.53
CA LYS A 114 14.59 -5.13 -9.23
C LYS A 114 15.77 -5.42 -8.31
N THR A 115 16.14 -4.46 -7.46
CA THR A 115 17.32 -4.59 -6.58
C THR A 115 17.08 -5.59 -5.45
N THR A 116 15.88 -5.62 -4.88
CA THR A 116 15.50 -6.56 -3.82
C THR A 116 15.07 -7.92 -4.34
N ARG A 117 14.75 -8.04 -5.64
CA ARG A 117 14.12 -9.22 -6.25
C ARG A 117 12.84 -9.61 -5.50
N ARG A 118 11.99 -8.61 -5.26
CA ARG A 118 10.68 -8.75 -4.62
C ARG A 118 9.62 -8.12 -5.51
N GLN A 119 8.42 -8.69 -5.47
CA GLN A 119 7.24 -8.06 -6.05
C GLN A 119 6.76 -6.93 -5.13
N LEU A 120 5.90 -6.07 -5.64
CA LEU A 120 5.38 -4.89 -4.95
C LEU A 120 3.95 -5.16 -4.46
N LEU A 121 3.71 -4.97 -3.17
CA LEU A 121 2.38 -4.71 -2.66
C LEU A 121 2.16 -3.20 -2.72
N LEU A 122 1.16 -2.78 -3.49
CA LEU A 122 0.75 -1.38 -3.55
C LEU A 122 -0.35 -1.18 -2.52
N HIS A 123 -0.05 -0.43 -1.46
CA HIS A 123 -1.01 0.01 -0.47
C HIS A 123 -1.44 1.42 -0.84
N LEU A 124 -2.75 1.60 -1.05
CA LEU A 124 -3.33 2.87 -1.47
C LEU A 124 -4.48 3.24 -0.53
N PRO A 125 -4.72 4.53 -0.27
CA PRO A 125 -6.00 4.95 0.28
C PRO A 125 -7.14 4.47 -0.63
N SER A 126 -8.28 4.14 -0.04
CA SER A 126 -9.50 3.92 -0.82
C SER A 126 -9.84 5.17 -1.66
N PRO A 127 -10.56 5.04 -2.80
CA PRO A 127 -10.92 6.17 -3.66
C PRO A 127 -11.54 7.37 -2.92
N ALA A 128 -12.42 7.13 -1.93
CA ALA A 128 -12.97 8.23 -1.13
C ALA A 128 -11.91 8.91 -0.27
N ARG A 129 -11.08 8.13 0.44
CA ARG A 129 -10.01 8.68 1.29
C ARG A 129 -8.99 9.45 0.47
N TRP A 130 -8.61 8.94 -0.70
CA TRP A 130 -7.64 9.62 -1.55
C TRP A 130 -8.17 10.94 -2.09
N LEU A 131 -9.46 10.96 -2.46
CA LEU A 131 -10.14 12.19 -2.87
C LEU A 131 -10.15 13.23 -1.74
N ALA A 132 -10.47 12.82 -0.51
CA ALA A 132 -10.40 13.70 0.67
C ALA A 132 -8.98 14.24 0.89
N GLY A 133 -7.98 13.35 0.87
CA GLY A 133 -6.57 13.69 1.07
C GLY A 133 -6.06 14.69 0.04
N ALA A 134 -6.36 14.48 -1.25
CA ALA A 134 -5.96 15.40 -2.31
C ALA A 134 -6.55 16.80 -2.14
N HIS A 135 -7.79 16.91 -1.66
CA HIS A 135 -8.42 18.19 -1.30
C HIS A 135 -7.80 18.85 -0.08
N ALA A 136 -7.42 18.06 0.93
CA ALA A 136 -6.69 18.58 2.08
C ALA A 136 -5.33 19.16 1.67
N ILE A 137 -4.57 18.44 0.83
CA ILE A 137 -3.28 18.89 0.28
C ILE A 137 -3.46 20.19 -0.52
N ALA A 138 -4.48 20.27 -1.37
CA ALA A 138 -4.78 21.46 -2.17
C ALA A 138 -5.31 22.66 -1.36
N GLY A 139 -5.47 22.53 -0.04
CA GLY A 139 -5.94 23.60 0.84
C GLY A 139 -7.45 23.88 0.73
N ASN A 140 -8.22 22.95 0.18
CA ASN A 140 -9.67 23.07 -0.01
C ASN A 140 -10.41 21.80 0.46
N PRO A 141 -10.29 21.43 1.75
CA PRO A 141 -10.84 20.18 2.27
C PRO A 141 -12.34 20.04 1.98
N LEU A 142 -12.76 18.85 1.57
CA LEU A 142 -14.17 18.54 1.34
C LEU A 142 -14.91 18.40 2.67
N GLY A 143 -16.12 18.95 2.73
CA GLY A 143 -17.01 18.75 3.88
C GLY A 143 -17.69 17.37 3.89
N GLU A 144 -17.91 16.77 2.72
CA GLU A 144 -18.56 15.46 2.56
C GLU A 144 -18.14 14.79 1.25
N ILE A 145 -18.04 13.46 1.29
CA ILE A 145 -17.86 12.59 0.12
C ILE A 145 -19.03 11.62 0.07
N ASP A 146 -19.79 11.69 -1.03
CA ASP A 146 -20.86 10.76 -1.34
C ASP A 146 -20.32 9.57 -2.19
N PRO A 147 -21.08 8.47 -2.30
CA PRO A 147 -20.66 7.30 -3.08
C PRO A 147 -20.36 7.61 -4.56
N ASP A 148 -21.13 8.50 -5.19
CA ASP A 148 -20.93 8.86 -6.60
C ASP A 148 -19.57 9.56 -6.82
N ARG A 149 -19.16 10.41 -5.88
CA ARG A 149 -17.83 11.06 -5.92
C ARG A 149 -16.72 10.05 -5.70
N ALA A 150 -16.90 9.09 -4.81
CA ALA A 150 -15.93 8.03 -4.57
C ALA A 150 -15.77 7.12 -5.80
N ASP A 151 -16.87 6.72 -6.44
CA ASP A 151 -16.84 5.94 -7.69
C ASP A 151 -16.17 6.75 -8.82
N ASN A 152 -16.50 8.03 -8.97
CA ASN A 152 -15.83 8.90 -9.93
C ASN A 152 -14.31 9.04 -9.66
N ALA A 153 -13.89 9.09 -8.39
CA ALA A 153 -12.48 9.11 -8.02
C ALA A 153 -11.78 7.79 -8.38
N SER A 154 -12.51 6.66 -8.30
CA SER A 154 -11.99 5.34 -8.66
C SER A 154 -11.52 5.26 -10.12
N MET A 155 -12.12 6.05 -11.02
CA MET A 155 -11.66 6.15 -12.42
C MET A 155 -10.24 6.73 -12.52
N TYR A 156 -9.90 7.75 -11.72
CA TYR A 156 -8.56 8.34 -11.73
C TYR A 156 -7.53 7.40 -11.11
N VAL A 157 -7.92 6.68 -10.04
CA VAL A 157 -7.10 5.64 -9.42
C VAL A 157 -6.81 4.52 -10.42
N ALA A 158 -7.84 4.08 -11.16
CA ALA A 158 -7.69 3.03 -12.16
C ALA A 158 -6.81 3.47 -13.34
N GLU A 159 -6.96 4.71 -13.82
CA GLU A 159 -6.11 5.28 -14.87
C GLU A 159 -4.64 5.31 -14.44
N TRP A 160 -4.37 5.74 -13.20
CA TRP A 160 -3.02 5.77 -12.62
C TRP A 160 -2.42 4.37 -12.44
N LEU A 161 -3.18 3.42 -11.88
CA LEU A 161 -2.77 2.01 -11.79
C LEU A 161 -2.44 1.43 -13.18
N GLY A 162 -3.20 1.85 -14.21
CA GLY A 162 -2.92 1.52 -15.61
C GLY A 162 -1.52 1.88 -16.09
N GLN A 163 -0.97 2.99 -15.59
CA GLN A 163 0.39 3.46 -15.92
C GLN A 163 1.50 2.62 -15.25
N LEU A 164 1.14 1.79 -14.26
CA LEU A 164 2.06 0.92 -13.53
C LEU A 164 2.13 -0.50 -14.10
N GLY A 165 1.44 -0.79 -15.22
CA GLY A 165 1.29 -2.14 -15.78
C GLY A 165 2.58 -2.93 -16.05
N SER A 166 3.74 -2.24 -16.17
CA SER A 166 5.04 -2.89 -16.34
C SER A 166 5.71 -3.34 -15.03
N LEU A 167 5.17 -2.95 -13.88
CA LEU A 167 5.75 -3.25 -12.56
C LEU A 167 5.33 -4.65 -12.09
N PRO A 168 6.22 -5.35 -11.34
CA PRO A 168 5.90 -6.66 -10.78
C PRO A 168 5.05 -6.50 -9.50
N VAL A 169 3.75 -6.26 -9.65
CA VAL A 169 2.81 -6.09 -8.53
C VAL A 169 2.26 -7.44 -8.09
N SER A 170 2.33 -7.72 -6.78
CA SER A 170 1.77 -8.94 -6.16
C SER A 170 0.37 -8.75 -5.58
N LEU A 171 0.03 -7.53 -5.17
CA LEU A 171 -1.25 -7.19 -4.55
C LEU A 171 -1.50 -5.68 -4.64
N VAL A 172 -2.73 -5.30 -4.97
CA VAL A 172 -3.26 -3.94 -4.77
C VAL A 172 -4.17 -3.98 -3.55
N LEU A 173 -3.80 -3.26 -2.50
CA LEU A 173 -4.56 -3.18 -1.25
C LEU A 173 -5.12 -1.77 -1.08
N LEU A 174 -6.42 -1.62 -1.29
CA LEU A 174 -7.14 -0.38 -0.99
C LEU A 174 -7.41 -0.32 0.52
N ASP A 175 -7.22 0.83 1.15
CA ASP A 175 -7.40 1.00 2.58
C ASP A 175 -8.51 2.00 2.86
N SER A 176 -9.67 1.51 3.29
CA SER A 176 -10.84 2.33 3.63
C SER A 176 -10.94 2.68 5.11
N ARG A 177 -9.97 2.27 5.94
CA ARG A 177 -9.97 2.58 7.38
C ARG A 177 -9.97 4.08 7.61
N GLY A 178 -10.84 4.59 8.48
CA GLY A 178 -10.99 6.03 8.68
C GLY A 178 -11.58 6.79 7.49
N SER A 179 -12.16 6.11 6.50
CA SER A 179 -13.01 6.75 5.50
C SER A 179 -14.28 7.31 6.14
N ALA A 180 -14.80 8.38 5.53
CA ALA A 180 -16.06 9.00 5.96
C ALA A 180 -17.31 8.20 5.52
N LEU A 181 -17.14 7.24 4.60
CA LEU A 181 -18.19 6.34 4.14
C LEU A 181 -17.77 4.87 4.27
N PRO A 182 -18.73 3.95 4.47
CA PRO A 182 -18.47 2.54 4.28
C PRO A 182 -18.23 2.27 2.79
N GLU A 183 -17.07 1.71 2.47
CA GLU A 183 -16.69 1.36 1.09
C GLU A 183 -16.62 -0.16 0.97
N ALA A 184 -17.07 -0.70 -0.16
CA ALA A 184 -16.91 -2.09 -0.59
C ALA A 184 -16.06 -2.15 -1.89
N LEU A 185 -15.26 -3.22 -2.08
CA LEU A 185 -14.46 -3.35 -3.31
C LEU A 185 -15.35 -3.43 -4.56
N ALA A 186 -16.57 -3.94 -4.40
CA ALA A 186 -17.60 -3.99 -5.44
C ALA A 186 -18.06 -2.61 -5.91
N ASP A 187 -17.85 -1.56 -5.11
CA ASP A 187 -18.20 -0.18 -5.47
C ASP A 187 -17.24 0.40 -6.52
N TYR A 188 -16.04 -0.17 -6.68
CA TYR A 188 -14.96 0.38 -7.52
C TYR A 188 -14.62 -0.51 -8.70
N THR A 189 -15.60 -0.67 -9.59
CA THR A 189 -15.47 -1.50 -10.81
C THR A 189 -14.32 -1.06 -11.72
N ALA A 190 -14.02 0.25 -11.81
CA ALA A 190 -12.90 0.74 -12.59
C ALA A 190 -11.56 0.18 -12.09
N VAL A 191 -11.37 0.18 -10.76
CA VAL A 191 -10.14 -0.33 -10.11
C VAL A 191 -10.06 -1.84 -10.27
N THR A 192 -11.14 -2.58 -9.98
CA THR A 192 -11.13 -4.05 -10.09
C THR A 192 -10.93 -4.53 -11.53
N ASN A 193 -11.45 -3.80 -12.53
CA ASN A 193 -11.22 -4.13 -13.94
C ASN A 193 -9.77 -3.94 -14.36
N VAL A 194 -9.13 -2.82 -13.96
CA VAL A 194 -7.73 -2.57 -14.35
C VAL A 194 -6.77 -3.54 -13.65
N THR A 195 -7.00 -3.86 -12.38
CA THR A 195 -6.14 -4.82 -11.65
C THR A 195 -6.33 -6.23 -12.19
N ALA A 196 -7.56 -6.64 -12.50
CA ALA A 196 -7.83 -7.92 -13.17
C ALA A 196 -7.17 -8.00 -14.56
N HIS A 197 -7.15 -6.91 -15.33
CA HIS A 197 -6.48 -6.85 -16.63
C HIS A 197 -4.97 -7.18 -16.52
N PHE A 198 -4.31 -6.71 -15.46
CA PHE A 198 -2.90 -7.00 -15.20
C PHE A 198 -2.68 -8.28 -14.37
N GLY A 199 -3.74 -8.96 -13.95
CA GLY A 199 -3.66 -10.16 -13.10
C GLY A 199 -3.19 -9.86 -11.68
N TRP A 200 -3.42 -8.64 -11.17
CA TRP A 200 -3.08 -8.25 -9.80
C TRP A 200 -4.24 -8.59 -8.87
N PRO A 201 -4.05 -9.49 -7.88
CA PRO A 201 -5.00 -9.66 -6.79
C PRO A 201 -5.32 -8.30 -6.18
N THR A 202 -6.58 -8.08 -5.83
CA THR A 202 -7.03 -6.81 -5.25
C THR A 202 -7.83 -7.08 -4.00
N ALA A 203 -7.52 -6.37 -2.94
CA ALA A 203 -8.17 -6.50 -1.66
C ALA A 203 -8.53 -5.12 -1.11
N MET A 204 -9.41 -5.10 -0.12
CA MET A 204 -9.69 -3.90 0.63
C MET A 204 -9.59 -4.12 2.12
N TRP A 205 -8.77 -3.28 2.76
CA TRP A 205 -8.60 -3.21 4.20
C TRP A 205 -9.65 -2.28 4.80
N GLY A 206 -10.64 -2.86 5.47
CA GLY A 206 -11.63 -2.14 6.28
C GLY A 206 -11.24 -2.08 7.75
N GLU A 207 -12.14 -1.56 8.59
CA GLU A 207 -11.85 -1.32 10.02
C GLU A 207 -11.52 -2.59 10.82
N HIS A 208 -12.08 -3.74 10.42
CA HIS A 208 -11.97 -4.98 11.19
C HIS A 208 -11.40 -6.16 10.39
N GLU A 209 -11.41 -6.08 9.07
CA GLU A 209 -10.99 -7.19 8.21
C GLU A 209 -10.43 -6.71 6.88
N ILE A 210 -9.74 -7.63 6.18
CA ILE A 210 -9.34 -7.46 4.80
C ILE A 210 -10.26 -8.31 3.94
N SER A 211 -11.06 -7.64 3.11
CA SER A 211 -11.97 -8.29 2.17
C SER A 211 -11.26 -8.59 0.85
N THR A 212 -11.52 -9.78 0.30
CA THR A 212 -11.01 -10.21 -1.01
C THR A 212 -12.16 -10.71 -1.90
N PRO A 213 -12.04 -10.61 -3.23
CA PRO A 213 -12.99 -11.20 -4.16
C PRO A 213 -13.12 -12.72 -3.97
N PRO A 214 -14.29 -13.31 -4.25
CA PRO A 214 -14.43 -14.76 -4.24
C PRO A 214 -13.46 -15.44 -5.21
N GLY A 215 -12.64 -16.36 -4.70
CA GLY A 215 -11.65 -17.10 -5.49
C GLY A 215 -10.23 -16.53 -5.44
N ASP A 216 -10.07 -15.30 -4.93
CA ASP A 216 -8.76 -14.71 -4.64
C ASP A 216 -8.16 -15.28 -3.34
N PRO A 217 -6.83 -15.18 -3.15
CA PRO A 217 -6.16 -15.63 -1.93
C PRO A 217 -6.77 -15.01 -0.67
N SER A 218 -6.93 -15.83 0.37
CA SER A 218 -7.40 -15.35 1.68
C SER A 218 -6.30 -14.55 2.39
N ILE A 219 -6.66 -13.39 2.96
CA ILE A 219 -5.73 -12.51 3.67
C ILE A 219 -6.15 -12.41 5.13
N GLY A 220 -5.29 -12.90 6.03
CA GLY A 220 -5.45 -12.72 7.46
C GLY A 220 -4.64 -11.55 8.00
N MET A 221 -4.92 -11.15 9.23
CA MET A 221 -4.23 -10.04 9.89
C MET A 221 -3.53 -10.51 11.16
N ILE A 222 -2.25 -10.14 11.31
CA ILE A 222 -1.52 -10.27 12.57
C ILE A 222 -1.56 -8.92 13.26
N GLU A 223 -2.18 -8.88 14.43
CA GLU A 223 -2.33 -7.68 15.25
C GLU A 223 -0.99 -7.05 15.61
N ARG A 224 -0.97 -5.72 15.71
CA ARG A 224 0.23 -4.94 16.05
C ARG A 224 0.86 -5.38 17.37
N THR A 225 0.04 -5.82 18.34
CA THR A 225 0.48 -6.27 19.67
C THR A 225 1.37 -7.50 19.60
N PHE A 226 1.27 -8.32 18.55
CA PHE A 226 2.19 -9.44 18.31
C PHE A 226 3.65 -8.99 18.31
N TRP A 227 3.95 -7.80 17.77
CA TRP A 227 5.33 -7.31 17.68
C TRP A 227 5.91 -6.77 18.99
N THR A 228 5.06 -6.55 20.00
CA THR A 228 5.46 -5.92 21.26
C THR A 228 5.28 -6.82 22.48
N ASP A 229 4.33 -7.74 22.46
CA ASP A 229 4.03 -8.63 23.57
C ASP A 229 4.88 -9.92 23.51
N HIS A 230 5.41 -10.38 24.65
CA HIS A 230 6.31 -11.53 24.73
C HIS A 230 5.61 -12.86 24.44
N ASP A 231 4.37 -12.96 24.92
CA ASP A 231 3.58 -14.20 24.96
C ASP A 231 2.52 -14.25 23.85
N ALA A 232 2.59 -13.34 22.87
CA ALA A 232 1.68 -13.36 21.75
C ALA A 232 1.85 -14.65 20.93
N ASP A 233 0.76 -15.40 20.83
CA ASP A 233 0.61 -16.57 19.97
C ASP A 233 0.59 -16.15 18.49
N VAL A 234 0.96 -17.09 17.61
CA VAL A 234 0.86 -16.90 16.15
C VAL A 234 -0.62 -16.86 15.79
N PRO A 235 -1.19 -15.71 15.37
CA PRO A 235 -2.64 -15.53 15.43
C PRO A 235 -3.41 -16.17 14.27
N VAL A 236 -2.74 -16.58 13.18
CA VAL A 236 -3.44 -16.85 11.91
C VAL A 236 -3.02 -18.18 11.31
N ALA A 237 -3.81 -19.21 11.56
CA ALA A 237 -3.68 -20.49 10.88
C ALA A 237 -4.65 -20.56 9.68
N GLY A 238 -4.12 -20.94 8.51
CA GLY A 238 -4.95 -21.35 7.36
C GLY A 238 -5.29 -20.26 6.34
N THR A 239 -4.65 -19.09 6.38
CA THR A 239 -4.75 -18.08 5.31
C THR A 239 -3.59 -18.18 4.32
N ASP A 240 -3.84 -17.77 3.08
CA ASP A 240 -2.83 -17.80 2.02
C ASP A 240 -1.80 -16.69 2.19
N MET A 241 -2.25 -15.53 2.66
CA MET A 241 -1.42 -14.37 2.98
C MET A 241 -1.73 -13.86 4.38
N VAL A 242 -0.76 -13.18 4.98
CA VAL A 242 -0.92 -12.47 6.26
C VAL A 242 -0.35 -11.06 6.15
N VAL A 243 -1.16 -10.09 6.55
CA VAL A 243 -0.80 -8.67 6.63
C VAL A 243 -0.55 -8.29 8.09
N THR A 244 0.44 -7.43 8.32
CA THR A 244 0.74 -6.92 9.65
C THR A 244 1.44 -5.57 9.58
N SER A 245 1.33 -4.78 10.64
CA SER A 245 2.06 -3.52 10.78
C SER A 245 2.97 -3.57 12.00
N ILE A 246 4.26 -3.33 11.80
CA ILE A 246 5.24 -3.28 12.90
C ILE A 246 5.26 -1.85 13.47
N PRO A 247 5.02 -1.65 14.77
CA PRO A 247 5.03 -0.32 15.35
C PRO A 247 6.47 0.21 15.50
N ALA A 248 6.62 1.53 15.45
CA ALA A 248 7.90 2.21 15.67
C ALA A 248 8.56 1.91 17.04
N THR A 249 7.76 1.47 18.01
CA THR A 249 8.18 1.14 19.38
C THR A 249 8.65 -0.32 19.55
N ALA A 250 8.51 -1.17 18.53
CA ALA A 250 9.00 -2.54 18.61
C ALA A 250 10.54 -2.56 18.65
N SER A 251 11.13 -3.40 19.51
CA SER A 251 12.58 -3.56 19.54
C SER A 251 13.06 -4.53 18.44
N PRO A 252 14.24 -4.31 17.83
CA PRO A 252 14.72 -5.16 16.75
C PRO A 252 14.88 -6.63 17.15
N GLU A 253 15.41 -6.89 18.34
CA GLU A 253 15.56 -8.26 18.87
C GLU A 253 14.20 -8.96 18.95
N ARG A 254 13.18 -8.26 19.46
CA ARG A 254 11.82 -8.80 19.57
C ARG A 254 11.19 -9.10 18.22
N VAL A 255 11.35 -8.19 17.25
CA VAL A 255 10.83 -8.39 15.90
C VAL A 255 11.46 -9.63 15.26
N LEU A 256 12.77 -9.84 15.42
CA LEU A 256 13.45 -11.00 14.87
C LEU A 256 13.00 -12.31 15.53
N GLU A 257 12.78 -12.31 16.85
CA GLU A 257 12.20 -13.47 17.56
C GLU A 257 10.79 -13.79 17.05
N GLN A 258 9.94 -12.79 16.87
CA GLN A 258 8.57 -12.98 16.38
C GLN A 258 8.53 -13.43 14.93
N LEU A 259 9.41 -12.91 14.07
CA LEU A 259 9.57 -13.39 12.69
C LEU A 259 9.98 -14.87 12.63
N ALA A 260 10.75 -15.36 13.60
CA ALA A 260 11.14 -16.77 13.66
C ALA A 260 9.95 -17.70 13.96
N LYS A 261 8.92 -17.20 14.67
CA LYS A 261 7.67 -17.95 14.92
C LYS A 261 6.76 -18.05 13.70
N LEU A 262 6.93 -17.17 12.71
CA LEU A 262 6.12 -17.12 11.48
C LEU A 262 6.68 -17.99 10.33
N ARG A 263 7.61 -18.90 10.62
CA ARG A 263 8.23 -19.78 9.61
C ARG A 263 7.40 -21.03 9.36
#